data_AF-A0A1A2EI34-F1
#
_entry.id   AF-A0A1A2EI34-F1
#
_cell.length_a   1.000
_cell.length_b   1.000
_cell.length_c   1.000
_cell.angle_alpha   90.00
_cell.angle_beta   90.00
_cell.angle_gamma   90.00
#
_symmetry.space_group_name_H-M   'P 1'
#
loop_
_entity.id
_entity.type
_entity.pdbx_description
1 polymer ?
#
loop_
_entity_poly.entity_id
_entity_poly.type
_entity_poly.pdbx_seq_one_letter_code
_entity_poly.pdbx_strand_id
1 'polypeptide(L)'
;MATTHVTQDIAVDESRTSALSLMALGRVILAGISLIAPRGFAKILGVTPSPELTYMTRIYGARAFAMGLGYLTSATKERHRWRRLALVVDTTDTVNGFGHLVRRDLPLRAALSMVALTGTYAAIGATKVATEQFR
;
A
#
# COMPACT_ATOMS: atom_id res chain seq x y z
N MET A 1 13.39 31.71 -21.18
CA MET A 1 13.22 31.36 -19.74
C MET A 1 11.94 30.54 -19.45
N ALA A 2 11.05 30.28 -20.42
CA ALA A 2 9.82 29.47 -20.22
C ALA A 2 10.00 27.96 -20.47
N THR A 3 11.03 27.54 -21.21
CA THR A 3 11.31 26.13 -21.56
C THR A 3 11.80 25.30 -20.38
N THR A 4 12.53 25.90 -19.44
CA THR A 4 13.09 25.20 -18.27
C THR A 4 11.99 24.72 -17.30
N HIS A 5 10.92 25.50 -17.15
CA HIS A 5 9.79 25.15 -16.28
C HIS A 5 9.00 23.94 -16.80
N VAL A 6 8.71 23.91 -18.11
CA VAL A 6 7.96 22.81 -18.73
C VAL A 6 8.71 21.47 -18.64
N THR A 7 10.02 21.48 -18.86
CA THR A 7 10.84 20.25 -18.75
C THR A 7 10.94 19.75 -17.31
N GLN A 8 11.02 20.65 -16.33
CA GLN A 8 10.99 20.26 -14.91
C GLN A 8 9.63 19.67 -14.50
N ASP A 9 8.52 20.25 -14.96
CA ASP A 9 7.18 19.75 -14.63
C ASP A 9 6.92 18.35 -15.20
N ILE A 10 7.38 18.08 -16.41
CA ILE A 10 7.27 16.74 -17.04
C ILE A 10 8.10 15.70 -16.27
N ALA A 11 9.36 16.02 -15.95
CA ALA A 11 10.25 15.10 -15.24
C ALA A 11 9.73 14.78 -13.82
N VAL A 12 9.16 15.76 -13.13
CA VAL A 12 8.54 15.57 -11.82
C VAL A 12 7.29 14.69 -11.93
N ASP A 13 6.43 14.90 -12.93
CA ASP A 13 5.22 14.08 -13.10
C ASP A 13 5.52 12.61 -13.43
N GLU A 14 6.53 12.38 -14.28
CA GLU A 14 7.00 11.05 -14.65
C GLU A 14 7.62 10.31 -13.45
N SER A 15 8.47 10.99 -12.67
CA SER A 15 9.04 10.46 -11.42
C SER A 15 7.95 10.07 -10.41
N ARG A 16 6.92 10.90 -10.25
CA ARG A 16 5.80 10.63 -9.33
C ARG A 16 4.96 9.44 -9.78
N THR A 17 4.71 9.34 -11.09
CA THR A 17 4.01 8.20 -11.69
C THR A 17 4.81 6.91 -11.51
N SER A 18 6.14 6.98 -11.64
CA SER A 18 7.05 5.86 -11.38
C SER A 18 6.99 5.39 -9.93
N ALA A 19 7.05 6.31 -8.96
CA ALA A 19 6.98 5.96 -7.53
C ALA A 19 5.65 5.28 -7.14
N LEU A 20 4.52 5.76 -7.66
CA LEU A 20 3.21 5.17 -7.42
C LEU A 20 3.06 3.80 -8.09
N SER A 21 3.61 3.65 -9.29
CA SER A 21 3.60 2.37 -10.01
C SER A 21 4.46 1.33 -9.29
N LEU A 22 5.62 1.74 -8.76
CA LEU A 22 6.48 0.90 -7.94
C LEU A 22 5.77 0.45 -6.65
N MET A 23 5.06 1.36 -5.98
CA MET A 23 4.26 1.02 -4.80
C MET A 23 3.14 0.03 -5.13
N ALA A 24 2.41 0.28 -6.22
CA ALA A 24 1.35 -0.62 -6.68
C ALA A 24 1.91 -2.01 -7.02
N LEU A 25 3.08 -2.08 -7.67
CA LEU A 25 3.77 -3.33 -7.95
C LEU A 25 4.20 -4.05 -6.65
N GLY A 26 4.79 -3.32 -5.70
CA GLY A 26 5.16 -3.87 -4.39
C GLY A 26 3.95 -4.46 -3.66
N ARG A 27 2.80 -3.77 -3.70
CA ARG A 27 1.53 -4.27 -3.16
C ARG A 27 1.10 -5.55 -3.87
N VAL A 28 1.14 -5.59 -5.20
CA VAL A 28 0.76 -6.78 -5.99
C VAL A 28 1.63 -7.98 -5.63
N ILE A 29 2.94 -7.78 -5.52
CA ILE A 29 3.89 -8.86 -5.16
C ILE A 29 3.60 -9.38 -3.76
N LEU A 30 3.50 -8.49 -2.77
CA LEU A 30 3.24 -8.88 -1.38
C LEU A 30 1.87 -9.54 -1.20
N ALA A 31 0.87 -9.05 -1.93
CA ALA A 31 -0.46 -9.64 -1.99
C ALA A 31 -0.44 -11.04 -2.62
N GLY A 32 0.32 -11.23 -3.70
CA GLY A 32 0.56 -12.54 -4.31
C GLY A 32 1.20 -13.53 -3.33
N ILE A 33 2.21 -13.10 -2.58
CA ILE A 33 2.83 -13.91 -1.52
C ILE A 33 1.80 -14.29 -0.44
N SER A 34 0.95 -13.34 -0.04
CA SER A 34 -0.11 -13.56 0.95
C SER A 34 -1.18 -14.56 0.47
N LEU A 35 -1.42 -14.64 -0.84
CA LEU A 35 -2.34 -15.61 -1.45
C LEU A 35 -1.73 -17.02 -1.54
N ILE A 36 -0.51 -17.09 -2.06
CA ILE A 36 0.17 -18.35 -2.38
C ILE A 36 0.74 -19.00 -1.11
N ALA A 37 1.40 -18.21 -0.27
CA ALA A 37 2.16 -18.69 0.89
C ALA A 37 1.81 -17.97 2.22
N PRO A 38 0.52 -17.88 2.61
CA PRO A 38 0.08 -17.15 3.82
C PRO A 38 0.75 -17.65 5.11
N ARG A 39 0.96 -18.97 5.23
CA ARG A 39 1.60 -19.57 6.41
C ARG A 39 3.09 -19.18 6.51
N GLY A 40 3.78 -19.08 5.36
CA GLY A 40 5.16 -18.65 5.30
C GLY A 40 5.29 -17.16 5.66
N PHE A 41 4.38 -16.34 5.13
CA PHE A 41 4.30 -14.92 5.46
C PHE A 41 4.10 -14.68 6.96
N ALA A 42 3.16 -15.37 7.60
CA ALA A 42 2.95 -15.30 9.04
C ALA A 42 4.21 -15.65 9.84
N LYS A 43 4.92 -16.72 9.45
CA LYS A 43 6.18 -17.12 10.09
C LYS A 43 7.28 -16.07 9.98
N ILE A 44 7.42 -15.42 8.81
CA ILE A 44 8.41 -14.34 8.60
C ILE A 44 8.14 -13.17 9.55
N LEU A 45 6.87 -12.84 9.78
CA LEU A 45 6.45 -11.82 10.74
C LEU A 45 6.58 -12.25 12.20
N GLY A 46 6.95 -13.51 12.47
CA GLY A 46 7.06 -14.06 13.82
C GLY A 46 5.71 -14.41 14.45
N VAL A 47 4.69 -14.69 13.63
CA VAL A 47 3.34 -15.08 14.06
C VAL A 47 3.13 -16.58 13.82
N THR A 48 2.60 -17.27 14.83
CA THR A 48 2.21 -18.67 14.70
C THR A 48 1.01 -18.80 13.75
N PRO A 49 1.13 -19.55 12.64
CA PRO A 49 0.03 -19.67 11.68
C PRO A 49 -1.16 -20.46 12.25
N SER A 50 -2.36 -19.86 12.25
CA SER A 50 -3.62 -20.56 12.50
C SER A 50 -4.44 -20.69 11.19
N PRO A 51 -5.45 -21.58 11.13
CA PRO A 51 -6.38 -21.66 10.00
C PRO A 51 -7.11 -20.34 9.73
N GLU A 52 -7.58 -19.67 10.78
CA GLU A 52 -8.30 -18.40 10.71
C GLU A 52 -7.38 -17.29 10.17
N LEU A 53 -6.15 -17.19 10.70
CA LEU A 53 -5.16 -16.24 10.21
C LEU A 53 -4.78 -16.53 8.75
N THR A 54 -4.66 -17.80 8.38
CA THR A 54 -4.37 -18.21 7.00
C THR A 54 -5.49 -17.79 6.04
N TYR A 55 -6.74 -18.01 6.44
CA TYR A 55 -7.93 -17.62 5.67
C TYR A 55 -8.02 -16.09 5.52
N MET A 56 -7.87 -15.36 6.63
CA MET A 56 -7.87 -13.90 6.63
C MET A 56 -6.73 -13.31 5.78
N THR A 57 -5.52 -13.87 5.87
CA THR A 57 -4.35 -13.42 5.09
C THR A 57 -4.61 -13.53 3.58
N ARG A 58 -5.32 -14.57 3.13
CA ARG A 58 -5.69 -14.71 1.72
C ARG A 58 -6.76 -13.69 1.30
N ILE A 59 -7.76 -13.43 2.15
CA ILE A 59 -8.79 -12.41 1.86
C ILE A 59 -8.14 -11.03 1.72
N TYR A 60 -7.30 -10.64 2.68
CA TYR A 60 -6.59 -9.37 2.63
C TYR A 60 -5.62 -9.29 1.46
N GLY A 61 -4.93 -10.40 1.16
CA GLY A 61 -4.11 -10.56 -0.05
C GLY A 61 -4.91 -10.31 -1.32
N ALA A 62 -6.07 -10.95 -1.50
CA ALA A 62 -6.92 -10.76 -2.68
C ALA A 62 -7.35 -9.30 -2.87
N ARG A 63 -7.76 -8.63 -1.78
CA ARG A 63 -8.11 -7.21 -1.77
C ARG A 63 -6.94 -6.34 -2.20
N ALA A 64 -5.78 -6.54 -1.59
CA ALA A 64 -4.58 -5.76 -1.91
C ALA A 64 -4.12 -6.00 -3.36
N PHE A 65 -4.21 -7.24 -3.84
CA PHE A 65 -3.90 -7.61 -5.22
C PHE A 65 -4.83 -6.89 -6.20
N ALA A 66 -6.14 -6.94 -5.96
CA ALA A 66 -7.14 -6.28 -6.81
C ALA A 66 -6.93 -4.75 -6.85
N MET A 67 -6.62 -4.11 -5.71
CA MET A 67 -6.33 -2.68 -5.70
C MET A 67 -5.06 -2.31 -6.46
N GLY A 68 -3.98 -3.09 -6.27
CA GLY A 68 -2.72 -2.85 -6.96
C GLY A 68 -2.84 -3.06 -8.47
N LEU A 69 -3.49 -4.16 -8.87
CA LEU A 69 -3.76 -4.45 -10.27
C LEU A 69 -4.67 -3.40 -10.89
N GLY A 70 -5.75 -3.02 -10.19
CA GLY A 70 -6.67 -1.97 -10.62
C GLY A 70 -5.95 -0.65 -10.89
N TYR A 71 -4.99 -0.25 -10.04
CA TYR A 71 -4.15 0.93 -10.30
C TYR A 71 -3.26 0.77 -11.53
N LEU A 72 -2.55 -0.36 -11.65
CA LEU A 72 -1.58 -0.60 -12.73
C LEU A 72 -2.24 -0.71 -14.11
N THR A 73 -3.40 -1.35 -14.19
CA THR A 73 -4.12 -1.58 -15.46
C THR A 73 -5.05 -0.43 -15.83
N SER A 74 -5.34 0.49 -14.92
CA SER A 74 -6.19 1.64 -15.20
C SER A 74 -5.50 2.70 -16.07
N ALA A 75 -6.28 3.29 -16.97
CA ALA A 75 -5.91 4.51 -17.68
C ALA A 75 -5.63 5.66 -16.68
N THR A 76 -4.80 6.62 -17.08
CA THR A 76 -4.34 7.72 -16.20
C THR A 76 -5.47 8.45 -15.47
N LYS A 77 -6.60 8.67 -16.15
CA LYS A 77 -7.79 9.34 -15.57
C LYS A 77 -8.43 8.54 -14.41
N GLU A 78 -8.42 7.21 -14.49
CA GLU A 78 -9.04 6.33 -13.48
C GLU A 78 -8.09 5.99 -12.32
N ARG A 79 -6.78 6.21 -12.49
CA ARG A 79 -5.76 5.98 -11.44
C ARG A 79 -6.01 6.84 -10.20
N HIS A 80 -6.61 8.01 -10.34
CA HIS A 80 -6.99 8.88 -9.21
C HIS A 80 -7.98 8.21 -8.27
N ARG A 81 -9.00 7.52 -8.84
CA ARG A 81 -10.01 6.81 -8.05
C ARG A 81 -9.40 5.65 -7.28
N TRP A 82 -8.59 4.83 -7.94
CA TRP A 82 -7.87 3.72 -7.29
C TRP A 82 -6.92 4.20 -6.20
N ARG A 83 -6.24 5.33 -6.41
CA ARG A 83 -5.36 5.93 -5.41
C ARG A 83 -6.10 6.37 -4.15
N ARG A 84 -7.26 7.01 -4.30
CA ARG A 84 -8.10 7.43 -3.15
C ARG A 84 -8.62 6.23 -2.38
N LEU A 85 -9.07 5.18 -3.08
CA LEU A 85 -9.49 3.93 -2.42
C LEU A 85 -8.33 3.28 -1.67
N ALA A 86 -7.16 3.17 -2.30
CA ALA A 86 -5.96 2.62 -1.66
C ALA A 86 -5.56 3.44 -0.41
N LEU A 87 -5.63 4.78 -0.48
CA LEU A 87 -5.33 5.64 0.67
C LEU A 87 -6.28 5.37 1.85
N VAL A 88 -7.59 5.24 1.61
CA VAL A 88 -8.56 4.91 2.67
C VAL A 88 -8.21 3.58 3.32
N VAL A 89 -7.89 2.58 2.50
CA VAL A 89 -7.47 1.26 2.96
C VAL A 89 -6.21 1.35 3.82
N ASP A 90 -5.14 1.95 3.30
CA ASP A 90 -3.84 1.99 3.97
C ASP A 90 -3.92 2.76 5.28
N THR A 91 -4.68 3.86 5.31
CA THR A 91 -4.89 4.65 6.53
C THR A 91 -5.62 3.82 7.58
N THR A 92 -6.68 3.11 7.19
CA THR A 92 -7.44 2.24 8.10
C THR A 92 -6.57 1.12 8.65
N ASP A 93 -5.79 0.45 7.80
CA ASP A 93 -4.90 -0.63 8.20
C ASP A 93 -3.77 -0.12 9.12
N THR A 94 -3.26 1.09 8.87
CA THR A 94 -2.26 1.77 9.72
C THR A 94 -2.81 2.08 11.10
N VAL A 95 -3.99 2.70 11.19
CA VAL A 95 -4.63 3.05 12.47
C VAL A 95 -4.91 1.80 13.30
N ASN A 96 -5.44 0.75 12.67
CA ASN A 96 -5.69 -0.52 13.35
C ASN A 96 -4.38 -1.16 13.86
N GLY A 97 -3.35 -1.22 13.01
CA GLY A 97 -2.04 -1.75 13.40
C GLY A 97 -1.40 -0.96 14.54
N PHE A 98 -1.52 0.37 14.51
CA PHE A 98 -1.01 1.24 15.58
C PHE A 98 -1.75 0.99 16.90
N GLY A 99 -3.07 0.77 16.86
CA GLY A 99 -3.84 0.37 18.03
C GLY A 99 -3.30 -0.90 18.69
N HIS A 100 -2.94 -1.92 17.89
CA HIS A 100 -2.30 -3.14 18.40
C HIS A 100 -0.88 -2.90 18.93
N LEU A 101 -0.10 -2.02 18.29
CA LEU A 101 1.22 -1.64 18.77
C LEU A 101 1.16 -0.96 20.16
N VAL A 102 0.16 -0.12 20.39
CA VAL A 102 -0.09 0.53 21.69
C VAL A 102 -0.53 -0.50 22.74
N ARG A 103 -1.44 -1.42 22.38
CA ARG A 103 -1.93 -2.47 23.29
C ARG A 103 -0.89 -3.54 23.60
N ARG A 104 0.11 -3.71 22.73
CA ARG A 104 1.14 -4.75 22.83
C ARG A 104 0.55 -6.17 22.89
N ASP A 105 -0.55 -6.39 22.17
CA ASP A 105 -1.28 -7.65 22.10
C ASP A 105 -0.87 -8.53 20.90
N LEU A 106 0.12 -8.08 20.11
CA LEU A 106 0.71 -8.80 18.98
C LEU A 106 2.24 -8.91 19.13
N PRO A 107 2.87 -9.90 18.46
CA PRO A 107 4.33 -9.93 18.34
C PRO A 107 4.86 -8.59 17.80
N LEU A 108 5.79 -7.98 18.53
CA LEU A 108 6.30 -6.63 18.22
C LEU A 108 6.81 -6.52 16.78
N ARG A 109 7.49 -7.57 16.30
CA ARG A 109 7.97 -7.66 14.91
C ARG A 109 6.82 -7.56 13.92
N ALA A 110 5.72 -8.28 14.14
CA ALA A 110 4.54 -8.24 13.27
C ALA A 110 3.88 -6.87 13.30
N ALA A 111 3.63 -6.32 14.50
CA ALA A 111 3.00 -5.00 14.66
C ALA A 111 3.82 -3.89 13.99
N LEU A 112 5.12 -3.80 14.28
CA LEU A 112 6.00 -2.79 13.68
C LEU A 112 6.12 -2.94 12.18
N SER A 113 6.33 -4.15 11.67
CA SER A 113 6.52 -4.37 10.23
C SER A 113 5.27 -3.99 9.44
N MET A 114 4.08 -4.38 9.93
CA MET A 114 2.82 -4.09 9.26
C MET A 114 2.47 -2.61 9.34
N VAL A 115 2.63 -1.97 10.50
CA VAL A 115 2.40 -0.52 10.65
C VAL A 115 3.36 0.30 9.81
N ALA A 116 4.64 -0.08 9.76
CA ALA A 116 5.63 0.62 8.92
C ALA A 116 5.26 0.49 7.44
N LEU A 117 4.84 -0.69 6.99
CA LEU A 117 4.43 -0.94 5.62
C LEU A 117 3.19 -0.11 5.23
N THR A 118 2.10 -0.25 5.99
CA THR A 118 0.84 0.44 5.68
C THR A 118 0.97 1.95 5.89
N GLY A 119 1.70 2.38 6.92
CA GLY A 119 1.97 3.78 7.20
C GLY A 119 2.78 4.45 6.09
N THR A 120 3.77 3.75 5.52
CA THR A 120 4.52 4.26 4.37
C THR A 120 3.61 4.45 3.15
N TYR A 121 2.73 3.48 2.87
CA TYR A 121 1.77 3.60 1.76
C TYR A 121 0.76 4.71 1.98
N ALA A 122 0.23 4.84 3.21
CA ALA A 122 -0.70 5.90 3.58
C ALA A 122 -0.04 7.29 3.46
N ALA A 123 1.19 7.46 3.92
CA ALA A 123 1.92 8.73 3.81
C ALA A 123 2.15 9.14 2.34
N ILE A 124 2.60 8.20 1.49
CA ILE A 124 2.79 8.50 0.06
C ILE A 124 1.44 8.77 -0.61
N GLY A 125 0.40 7.99 -0.30
CA GLY A 125 -0.95 8.23 -0.84
C GLY A 125 -1.51 9.60 -0.44
N ALA A 126 -1.37 9.97 0.84
CA ALA A 126 -1.87 11.24 1.38
C ALA A 126 -1.17 12.44 0.74
N THR A 127 0.16 12.41 0.63
CA THR A 127 0.91 13.50 -0.02
C THR A 127 0.46 13.69 -1.48
N LYS A 128 0.17 12.60 -2.20
CA LYS A 128 -0.29 12.70 -3.59
C LYS A 128 -1.71 13.22 -3.71
N VAL A 129 -2.64 12.72 -2.90
CA VAL A 129 -4.03 13.19 -2.91
C VAL A 129 -4.10 14.67 -2.49
N ALA A 130 -3.31 15.08 -1.50
CA ALA A 130 -3.22 16.50 -1.11
C ALA A 130 -2.73 17.36 -2.28
N THR A 131 -1.66 16.96 -2.98
CA THR A 131 -1.17 17.73 -4.14
C THR A 131 -2.14 17.79 -5.34
N GLU A 132 -3.10 16.86 -5.43
CA GLU A 132 -4.16 16.90 -6.44
C GLU A 132 -5.27 17.89 -6.10
N GLN A 133 -5.60 18.06 -4.82
CA GLN A 133 -6.65 18.98 -4.39
C GLN A 133 -6.26 20.45 -4.55
N PHE A 134 -4.95 20.75 -4.62
CA PHE A 134 -4.41 22.10 -4.76
C PHE A 134 -3.95 22.44 -6.20
N ARG A 135 -4.24 21.58 -7.18
CA ARG A 135 -4.01 21.82 -8.62
C ARG A 135 -5.34 21.96 -9.33
#